data_AF-A0A5C4QZF6-F1
#
_entry.id   AF-A0A5C4QZF6-F1
#
_cell.length_a   1.000
_cell.length_b   1.000
_cell.length_c   1.000
_cell.angle_alpha   90.00
_cell.angle_beta   90.00
_cell.angle_gamma   90.00
#
_symmetry.space_group_name_H-M   'P 1'
#
loop_
_entity.id
_entity.type
_entity.pdbx_description
1 polymer ?
#
loop_
_entity_poly.entity_id
_entity_poly.type
_entity_poly.pdbx_seq_one_letter_code
_entity_poly.pdbx_strand_id
1 'polypeptide(L)'
;MVDPDSTRALRPLRRPALPGGRTLLRFGLVAALLGLAAAVLNTPTGCPPSAGSTPFPTSAGPDRAPAATDGQLPVPGTDPTEAGDGTGPSSSPRPLPLPSGSVGVPVRLAEPAALAVVRPGARVDLLAAPPGGAGAEATLLAAGALVLDVLGGGATDGSSALYLALRPDQAQRAVGLPEGSRFAIVVRG
;
A
#
# COMPACT_ATOMS: atom_id res chain seq x y z
N MET A 1 23.39 -81.16 10.23
CA MET A 1 24.03 -81.05 8.90
C MET A 1 23.56 -79.73 8.34
N VAL A 2 24.44 -78.74 8.37
CA VAL A 2 24.15 -77.34 8.02
C VAL A 2 24.10 -77.23 6.51
N ASP A 3 23.02 -76.67 5.98
CA ASP A 3 22.97 -76.12 4.63
C ASP A 3 23.20 -74.61 4.74
N PRO A 4 24.39 -74.09 4.38
CA PRO A 4 24.65 -72.65 4.32
C PRO A 4 24.11 -72.14 2.98
N ASP A 5 22.78 -72.04 2.96
CA ASP A 5 22.01 -71.50 1.88
C ASP A 5 22.47 -70.08 1.52
N SER A 6 22.50 -69.82 0.21
CA SER A 6 22.37 -68.48 -0.35
C SER A 6 23.54 -67.52 -0.15
N THR A 7 24.62 -67.83 -0.85
CA THR A 7 25.51 -66.83 -1.42
C THR A 7 24.75 -65.74 -2.19
N ARG A 8 25.27 -64.51 -2.06
CA ARG A 8 25.42 -63.50 -3.13
C ARG A 8 24.20 -62.73 -3.66
N ALA A 9 24.37 -61.41 -3.56
CA ALA A 9 24.01 -60.40 -4.56
C ALA A 9 22.50 -60.09 -4.70
N LEU A 10 22.01 -58.85 -4.62
CA LEU A 10 22.57 -57.56 -5.00
C LEU A 10 22.00 -56.52 -4.01
N ARG A 11 22.85 -55.77 -3.31
CA ARG A 11 22.37 -54.58 -2.61
C ARG A 11 21.87 -53.59 -3.66
N PRO A 12 20.63 -53.08 -3.54
CA PRO A 12 20.09 -52.15 -4.52
C PRO A 12 20.94 -50.89 -4.55
N LEU A 13 21.51 -50.59 -5.71
CA LEU A 13 22.12 -49.31 -6.03
C LEU A 13 21.09 -48.22 -5.70
N ARG A 14 21.44 -47.34 -4.76
CA ARG A 14 20.65 -46.16 -4.42
C ARG A 14 20.46 -45.33 -5.69
N ARG A 15 19.26 -45.38 -6.28
CA ARG A 15 18.87 -44.47 -7.35
C ARG A 15 18.91 -43.05 -6.80
N PRO A 16 19.62 -42.10 -7.43
CA PRO A 16 19.52 -40.70 -7.05
C PRO A 16 18.07 -40.26 -7.27
N ALA A 17 17.45 -39.78 -6.20
CA ALA A 17 16.10 -39.25 -6.24
C ALA A 17 16.10 -38.02 -7.14
N LEU A 18 15.52 -38.15 -8.33
CA LEU A 18 15.28 -37.03 -9.23
C LEU A 18 14.41 -36.00 -8.48
N PRO A 19 14.78 -34.71 -8.49
CA PRO A 19 13.98 -33.66 -7.86
C PRO A 19 12.57 -33.70 -8.45
N GLY A 20 11.57 -33.87 -7.58
CA GLY A 20 10.18 -34.06 -8.00
C GLY A 20 9.67 -32.91 -8.89
N GLY A 21 8.68 -33.18 -9.75
CA GLY A 21 8.16 -32.18 -10.69
C GLY A 21 7.74 -30.84 -10.06
N ARG A 22 7.42 -30.82 -8.75
CA ARG A 22 7.16 -29.60 -7.97
C ARG A 22 8.38 -28.69 -7.81
N THR A 23 9.59 -29.23 -7.62
CA THR A 23 10.81 -28.40 -7.56
C THR A 23 11.15 -27.84 -8.94
N LEU A 24 10.97 -28.61 -10.01
CA LEU A 24 11.15 -28.10 -11.38
C LEU A 24 10.16 -26.96 -11.70
N LEU A 25 8.90 -27.08 -11.27
CA LEU A 25 7.91 -26.02 -11.45
C LEU A 25 8.28 -24.76 -10.66
N ARG A 26 8.78 -24.90 -9.42
CA ARG A 26 9.28 -23.77 -8.63
C ARG A 26 10.47 -23.09 -9.32
N PHE A 27 11.45 -23.86 -9.80
CA PHE A 27 12.60 -23.29 -10.51
C PHE A 27 12.20 -22.61 -11.82
N GLY A 28 11.29 -23.21 -12.60
CA GLY A 28 10.77 -22.60 -13.82
C GLY A 28 10.02 -21.30 -13.55
N LEU A 29 9.19 -21.26 -12.50
CA LEU A 29 8.44 -20.06 -12.11
C LEU A 29 9.38 -18.95 -11.61
N VAL A 30 10.39 -19.29 -10.81
CA VAL A 30 11.41 -18.34 -10.35
C VAL A 30 12.21 -17.78 -11.54
N ALA A 31 12.63 -18.64 -12.48
CA ALA A 31 13.34 -18.20 -13.68
C ALA A 31 12.48 -17.28 -14.56
N ALA A 32 11.19 -17.59 -14.72
CA ALA A 32 10.26 -16.75 -15.48
C ALA A 32 10.04 -15.38 -14.81
N LEU A 33 9.86 -15.34 -13.48
CA LEU A 33 9.74 -14.08 -12.73
C LEU A 33 11.02 -13.23 -12.82
N LEU A 34 12.19 -13.85 -12.70
CA LEU A 34 13.47 -13.15 -12.84
C LEU A 34 13.68 -12.61 -14.26
N GLY A 35 13.31 -13.39 -15.29
CA GLY A 35 13.36 -12.94 -16.68
C GLY A 35 12.42 -11.76 -16.95
N LEU A 36 11.20 -11.80 -16.40
CA LEU A 36 10.24 -10.70 -16.50
C LEU A 36 10.75 -9.43 -15.79
N ALA A 37 11.29 -9.58 -14.58
CA ALA A 37 11.87 -8.46 -13.83
C ALA A 37 13.03 -7.83 -14.60
N ALA A 38 13.95 -8.65 -15.13
CA ALA A 38 15.06 -8.17 -15.94
C ALA A 38 14.56 -7.45 -17.20
N ALA A 39 13.52 -7.95 -17.88
CA ALA A 39 12.95 -7.30 -19.04
C ALA A 39 12.36 -5.92 -18.72
N VAL A 40 11.65 -5.78 -17.57
CA VAL A 40 11.13 -4.48 -17.12
C VAL A 40 12.27 -3.51 -16.82
N LEU A 41 13.31 -3.95 -16.09
CA LEU A 41 14.47 -3.12 -15.77
C LEU A 41 15.27 -2.71 -17.01
N ASN A 42 15.34 -3.58 -18.02
CA ASN A 42 16.03 -3.31 -19.29
C ASN A 42 15.15 -2.70 -20.36
N THR A 43 13.92 -2.24 -20.06
CA THR A 43 13.19 -1.42 -21.04
C THR A 43 13.92 -0.08 -21.20
N PRO A 44 14.59 0.19 -22.34
CA PRO A 44 15.18 1.49 -22.55
C PRO A 44 14.05 2.51 -22.59
N THR A 45 14.12 3.52 -21.71
CA THR A 45 13.32 4.74 -21.78
C THR A 45 13.76 5.55 -23.01
N GLY A 46 13.37 5.09 -24.19
CA GLY A 46 13.74 5.68 -25.46
C GLY A 46 12.57 5.71 -26.41
N CYS A 47 11.65 6.65 -26.21
CA CYS A 47 10.86 7.21 -27.31
C CYS A 47 11.28 8.68 -27.48
N PRO A 48 11.75 9.10 -28.67
CA PRO A 48 12.08 10.50 -28.92
C PRO A 48 10.80 11.36 -28.94
N PRO A 49 10.89 12.66 -28.59
CA PRO A 49 9.75 13.55 -28.59
C PRO A 49 9.32 13.96 -30.01
N SER A 50 8.01 13.84 -30.23
CA SER A 50 7.11 14.79 -30.90
C SER A 50 7.67 15.60 -32.08
N ALA A 51 7.42 15.12 -33.31
CA ALA A 51 7.33 15.99 -34.48
C ALA A 51 5.95 16.67 -34.49
N GLY A 52 5.82 17.74 -33.71
CA GLY A 52 4.60 18.53 -33.61
C GLY A 52 4.93 20.02 -33.57
N SER A 53 5.30 20.60 -34.72
CA SER A 53 5.38 22.05 -34.91
C SER A 53 5.11 22.37 -36.38
N THR A 54 3.86 22.74 -36.66
CA THR A 54 3.48 23.61 -37.78
C THR A 54 4.08 25.01 -37.54
N PRO A 55 4.36 25.80 -38.61
CA PRO A 55 3.38 26.83 -38.95
C PRO A 55 3.26 27.13 -40.47
N PHE A 56 2.02 27.30 -40.91
CA PHE A 56 1.67 27.98 -42.16
C PHE A 56 2.00 29.48 -42.04
N PRO A 57 2.60 30.13 -43.06
CA PRO A 57 2.68 31.59 -43.10
C PRO A 57 1.38 32.17 -43.65
N THR A 58 0.62 32.90 -42.82
CA THR A 58 -0.44 33.80 -43.32
C THR A 58 0.13 35.21 -43.37
N SER A 59 0.02 35.81 -44.56
CA SER A 59 0.50 37.14 -44.88
C SER A 59 -0.48 38.24 -44.44
N ALA A 60 0.12 39.41 -44.15
CA ALA A 60 -0.34 40.77 -44.46
C ALA A 60 -1.48 41.42 -43.63
N GLY A 61 -1.12 42.56 -43.02
CA GLY A 61 -2.04 43.66 -42.72
C GLY A 61 -1.59 44.56 -41.57
N PRO A 62 -0.99 45.74 -41.81
CA PRO A 62 -0.73 46.77 -40.81
C PRO A 62 -1.80 47.88 -40.87
N ASP A 63 -2.30 48.35 -39.72
CA ASP A 63 -2.78 49.73 -39.52
C ASP A 63 -3.13 49.96 -38.03
N ARG A 64 -2.41 50.87 -37.35
CA ARG A 64 -2.89 52.19 -36.84
C ARG A 64 -3.68 52.09 -35.53
N ALA A 65 -3.47 52.80 -34.42
CA ALA A 65 -2.61 53.88 -33.91
C ALA A 65 -2.88 53.99 -32.38
N PRO A 66 -2.18 54.84 -31.60
CA PRO A 66 -2.18 54.81 -30.13
C PRO A 66 -3.18 55.80 -29.49
N ALA A 67 -3.61 55.53 -28.25
CA ALA A 67 -4.24 56.52 -27.39
C ALA A 67 -3.83 56.30 -25.93
N ALA A 68 -3.18 57.33 -25.37
CA ALA A 68 -2.78 57.47 -23.98
C ALA A 68 -3.99 57.83 -23.09
N THR A 69 -3.91 57.56 -21.78
CA THR A 69 -4.14 58.52 -20.67
C THR A 69 -3.86 57.86 -19.31
N ASP A 70 -2.86 58.42 -18.64
CA ASP A 70 -2.60 58.61 -17.20
C ASP A 70 -3.21 57.70 -16.11
N GLY A 71 -2.28 57.18 -15.28
CA GLY A 71 -2.22 57.56 -13.86
C GLY A 71 -2.86 56.60 -12.85
N GLN A 72 -2.07 55.65 -12.31
CA GLN A 72 -2.05 55.33 -10.87
C GLN A 72 -0.89 54.37 -10.50
N LEU A 73 -0.03 54.77 -9.57
CA LEU A 73 0.74 53.92 -8.65
C LEU A 73 0.29 54.31 -7.22
N PRO A 74 0.56 53.58 -6.11
CA PRO A 74 1.22 52.26 -5.93
C PRO A 74 0.51 51.32 -4.91
N VAL A 75 0.73 49.99 -4.95
CA VAL A 75 0.85 49.13 -3.72
C VAL A 75 1.62 47.83 -4.05
N PRO A 76 2.63 47.41 -3.27
CA PRO A 76 3.18 46.06 -3.33
C PRO A 76 2.38 45.15 -2.40
N GLY A 77 1.48 44.35 -2.97
CA GLY A 77 0.81 43.25 -2.28
C GLY A 77 1.44 41.94 -2.71
N THR A 78 2.12 41.28 -1.79
CA THR A 78 2.66 39.93 -1.92
C THR A 78 1.53 38.92 -2.11
N ASP A 79 1.29 38.50 -3.35
CA ASP A 79 0.61 37.24 -3.62
C ASP A 79 1.61 36.10 -3.46
N PRO A 80 1.36 35.10 -2.59
CA PRO A 80 2.06 33.83 -2.73
C PRO A 80 1.49 33.14 -3.97
N THR A 81 2.29 33.20 -5.03
CA THR A 81 2.35 32.23 -6.12
C THR A 81 2.27 30.80 -5.55
N GLU A 82 1.07 30.21 -5.50
CA GLU A 82 0.92 28.75 -5.46
C GLU A 82 1.14 28.23 -6.88
N ALA A 83 2.42 28.15 -7.26
CA ALA A 83 2.89 27.33 -8.36
C ALA A 83 3.61 26.11 -7.77
N GLY A 84 3.10 24.93 -8.12
CA GLY A 84 3.66 23.61 -7.78
C GLY A 84 2.83 22.89 -6.73
N ASP A 85 2.48 21.62 -6.87
CA ASP A 85 3.01 20.60 -7.78
C ASP A 85 2.13 19.35 -7.64
N GLY A 86 2.10 18.50 -8.67
CA GLY A 86 1.59 17.13 -8.53
C GLY A 86 0.31 16.77 -9.29
N THR A 87 0.28 16.98 -10.61
CA THR A 87 -0.52 16.10 -11.48
C THR A 87 0.28 14.83 -11.71
N GLY A 88 0.18 13.90 -10.77
CA GLY A 88 0.52 12.49 -10.96
C GLY A 88 -0.66 11.64 -10.50
N PRO A 89 -1.00 10.51 -11.15
CA PRO A 89 -2.05 9.62 -10.66
C PRO A 89 -1.52 8.85 -9.44
N SER A 90 -1.37 9.55 -8.32
CA SER A 90 -1.35 8.91 -7.00
C SER A 90 -2.81 8.63 -6.65
N SER A 91 -3.37 7.57 -7.22
CA SER A 91 -4.73 7.10 -6.92
C SER A 91 -4.86 6.48 -5.51
N SER A 92 -4.02 6.93 -4.58
CA SER A 92 -4.15 6.64 -3.16
C SER A 92 -5.19 7.61 -2.61
N PRO A 93 -6.32 7.13 -2.06
CA PRO A 93 -7.26 8.01 -1.39
C PRO A 93 -6.50 8.80 -0.32
N ARG A 94 -6.63 10.14 -0.34
CA ARG A 94 -6.04 10.99 0.70
C ARG A 94 -6.67 10.60 2.06
N PRO A 95 -5.88 10.51 3.15
CA PRO A 95 -6.42 10.27 4.48
C PRO A 95 -7.52 11.28 4.82
N LEU A 96 -8.61 10.80 5.43
CA LEU A 96 -9.66 11.69 5.91
C LEU A 96 -9.13 12.62 7.01
N PRO A 97 -9.65 13.85 7.09
CA PRO A 97 -9.24 14.78 8.12
C PRO A 97 -9.56 14.22 9.51
N LEU A 98 -8.65 14.43 10.46
CA LEU A 98 -8.85 14.03 11.84
C LEU A 98 -9.94 14.92 12.48
N PRO A 99 -11.03 14.35 13.02
CA PRO A 99 -12.04 15.13 13.71
C PRO A 99 -11.48 15.85 14.95
N SER A 100 -11.95 17.06 15.21
CA SER A 100 -11.56 17.83 16.39
C SER A 100 -11.79 17.04 17.68
N GLY A 101 -10.82 17.11 18.61
CA GLY A 101 -10.87 16.37 19.87
C GLY A 101 -10.63 14.85 19.74
N SER A 102 -10.27 14.35 18.56
CA SER A 102 -9.85 12.96 18.35
C SER A 102 -8.33 12.86 18.19
N VAL A 103 -7.79 11.65 18.43
CA VAL A 103 -6.39 11.28 18.21
C VAL A 103 -6.35 10.21 17.13
N GLY A 104 -5.52 10.41 16.12
CA GLY A 104 -5.32 9.43 15.05
C GLY A 104 -4.33 8.34 15.50
N VAL A 105 -4.77 7.08 15.49
CA VAL A 105 -3.98 5.94 15.99
C VAL A 105 -3.83 4.87 14.90
N PRO A 106 -2.60 4.47 14.54
CA PRO A 106 -2.38 3.32 13.67
C PRO A 106 -2.56 2.02 14.46
N VAL A 107 -3.45 1.15 14.00
CA VAL A 107 -3.77 -0.13 14.63
C VAL A 107 -3.50 -1.26 13.65
N ARG A 108 -2.57 -2.14 14.02
CA ARG A 108 -2.31 -3.38 13.29
C ARG A 108 -3.34 -4.41 13.70
N LEU A 109 -4.08 -4.92 12.72
CA LEU A 109 -5.06 -5.97 12.96
C LEU A 109 -4.36 -7.32 13.07
N ALA A 110 -4.88 -8.19 13.93
CA ALA A 110 -4.43 -9.57 13.99
C ALA A 110 -4.83 -10.35 12.72
N GLU A 111 -5.95 -9.96 12.11
CA GLU A 111 -6.42 -10.49 10.83
C GLU A 111 -6.29 -9.43 9.74
N PRO A 112 -5.24 -9.49 8.89
CA PRO A 112 -5.01 -8.47 7.86
C PRO A 112 -6.06 -8.53 6.73
N ALA A 113 -6.74 -9.66 6.51
CA ALA A 113 -7.80 -9.76 5.50
C ALA A 113 -9.00 -8.86 5.81
N ALA A 114 -9.21 -8.49 7.09
CA ALA A 114 -10.28 -7.57 7.49
C ALA A 114 -10.10 -6.15 6.91
N LEU A 115 -8.89 -5.77 6.48
CA LEU A 115 -8.66 -4.49 5.81
C LEU A 115 -9.35 -4.41 4.45
N ALA A 116 -9.59 -5.54 3.79
CA ALA A 116 -10.23 -5.58 2.48
C ALA A 116 -11.71 -5.18 2.50
N VAL A 117 -12.38 -5.30 3.66
CA VAL A 117 -13.80 -4.98 3.82
C VAL A 117 -14.06 -3.58 4.37
N VAL A 118 -13.01 -2.91 4.86
CA VAL A 118 -13.11 -1.58 5.49
C VAL A 118 -12.70 -0.50 4.50
N ARG A 119 -13.45 0.59 4.48
CA ARG A 119 -13.14 1.78 3.69
C ARG A 119 -12.87 2.97 4.61
N PRO A 120 -12.01 3.93 4.22
CA PRO A 120 -11.97 5.24 4.86
C PRO A 120 -13.38 5.83 4.93
N GLY A 121 -13.76 6.35 6.10
CA GLY A 121 -15.08 6.89 6.39
C GLY A 121 -16.01 5.91 7.12
N ALA A 122 -15.67 4.62 7.13
CA ALA A 122 -16.44 3.62 7.86
C ALA A 122 -16.34 3.82 9.39
N ARG A 123 -17.35 3.32 10.10
CA ARG A 123 -17.40 3.26 11.57
C ARG A 123 -17.17 1.82 12.01
N VAL A 124 -16.19 1.60 12.88
CA VAL A 124 -15.84 0.27 13.37
C VAL A 124 -15.77 0.23 14.89
N ASP A 125 -16.09 -0.92 15.46
CA ASP A 125 -15.79 -1.20 16.87
C ASP A 125 -14.41 -1.84 16.96
N LEU A 126 -13.55 -1.32 17.83
CA LEU A 126 -12.21 -1.83 18.07
C LEU A 126 -12.20 -2.73 19.31
N LEU A 127 -11.77 -3.97 19.10
CA LEU A 127 -11.65 -5.01 20.11
C LEU A 127 -10.18 -5.37 20.32
N ALA A 128 -9.81 -5.71 21.55
CA ALA A 128 -8.51 -6.29 21.87
C ALA A 128 -8.65 -7.63 22.59
N ALA A 129 -7.91 -8.62 22.11
CA ALA A 129 -7.71 -9.89 22.77
C ALA A 129 -6.33 -9.92 23.44
N PRO A 130 -6.23 -10.41 24.68
CA PRO A 130 -4.95 -10.53 25.38
C PRO A 130 -4.02 -11.53 24.68
N PRO A 131 -2.69 -11.43 24.90
CA PRO A 131 -1.74 -12.36 24.32
C PRO A 131 -1.97 -13.80 24.82
N GLY A 132 -1.83 -14.79 23.94
CA GLY A 132 -1.70 -16.21 24.33
C GLY A 132 -2.97 -17.05 24.40
N GLY A 133 -4.18 -16.52 24.13
CA GLY A 133 -5.42 -17.31 24.23
C GLY A 133 -6.27 -17.32 22.96
N ALA A 134 -6.41 -18.49 22.32
CA ALA A 134 -7.57 -18.75 21.47
C ALA A 134 -8.76 -19.00 22.40
N GLY A 135 -9.65 -18.02 22.54
CA GLY A 135 -10.85 -18.10 23.41
C GLY A 135 -10.86 -17.15 24.61
N ALA A 136 -9.84 -16.28 24.77
CA ALA A 136 -9.95 -15.16 25.71
C ALA A 136 -10.95 -14.13 25.17
N GLU A 137 -11.83 -13.65 26.05
CA GLU A 137 -12.86 -12.68 25.69
C GLU A 137 -12.23 -11.37 25.20
N ALA A 138 -12.63 -10.93 24.01
CA ALA A 138 -12.13 -9.69 23.44
C ALA A 138 -12.78 -8.49 24.15
N THR A 139 -11.97 -7.56 24.63
CA THR A 139 -12.45 -6.36 25.32
C THR A 139 -12.71 -5.23 24.31
N LEU A 140 -13.86 -4.58 24.43
CA LEU A 140 -14.21 -3.41 23.62
C LEU A 140 -13.45 -2.15 24.07
N LEU A 141 -12.57 -1.66 23.20
CA LEU A 141 -11.77 -0.46 23.45
C LEU A 141 -12.46 0.81 22.97
N ALA A 142 -13.07 0.73 21.79
CA ALA A 142 -13.78 1.84 21.19
C ALA A 142 -14.98 1.35 20.38
N ALA A 143 -16.15 1.95 20.61
CA ALA A 143 -17.31 1.77 19.76
C ALA A 143 -17.37 2.88 18.70
N GLY A 144 -17.66 2.53 17.44
CA GLY A 144 -17.90 3.48 16.36
C GLY A 144 -16.72 4.40 16.01
N ALA A 145 -15.48 3.91 16.15
CA ALA A 145 -14.28 4.63 15.73
C ALA A 145 -14.33 4.90 14.22
N LEU A 146 -14.00 6.12 13.82
CA LEU A 146 -13.94 6.49 12.40
C LEU A 146 -12.63 5.99 11.81
N VAL A 147 -12.72 5.30 10.68
CA VAL A 147 -11.55 4.91 9.88
C VAL A 147 -11.13 6.10 9.04
N LEU A 148 -9.94 6.63 9.32
CA LEU A 148 -9.36 7.77 8.59
C LEU A 148 -8.66 7.32 7.31
N ASP A 149 -7.94 6.20 7.41
CA ASP A 149 -7.20 5.62 6.29
C ASP A 149 -6.92 4.12 6.52
N VAL A 150 -6.60 3.42 5.45
CA VAL A 150 -6.13 2.03 5.44
C VAL A 150 -4.69 2.00 4.93
N LEU A 151 -3.74 1.92 5.85
CA LEU A 151 -2.32 1.95 5.58
C LEU A 151 -1.84 0.58 5.07
N GLY A 152 -1.01 0.58 4.04
CA GLY A 152 -0.35 -0.64 3.55
C GLY A 152 -1.30 -1.66 2.94
N GLY A 153 -2.45 -1.25 2.37
CA GLY A 153 -3.43 -2.14 1.73
C GLY A 153 -2.90 -3.01 0.57
N GLY A 154 -1.67 -2.77 0.10
CA GLY A 154 -0.95 -3.62 -0.86
C GLY A 154 0.42 -4.11 -0.37
N ALA A 155 0.79 -3.85 0.88
CA ALA A 155 2.08 -4.23 1.44
C ALA A 155 2.03 -5.69 1.94
N THR A 156 2.89 -6.54 1.38
CA THR A 156 2.93 -7.99 1.69
C THR A 156 3.77 -8.33 2.92
N ASP A 157 4.41 -7.34 3.53
CA ASP A 157 5.30 -7.48 4.70
C ASP A 157 4.53 -7.49 6.04
N GLY A 158 3.20 -7.45 6.01
CA GLY A 158 2.38 -7.37 7.21
C GLY A 158 2.46 -6.00 7.91
N SER A 159 2.98 -4.96 7.23
CA SER A 159 2.99 -3.58 7.71
C SER A 159 1.67 -2.84 7.56
N SER A 160 0.59 -3.56 7.30
CA SER A 160 -0.73 -3.00 7.11
C SER A 160 -1.40 -2.63 8.44
N ALA A 161 -2.10 -1.49 8.45
CA ALA A 161 -2.74 -0.95 9.65
C ALA A 161 -3.96 -0.12 9.29
N LEU A 162 -4.93 -0.03 10.20
CA LEU A 162 -5.98 0.99 10.13
C LEU A 162 -5.50 2.25 10.83
N TYR A 163 -5.73 3.41 10.22
CA TYR A 163 -5.60 4.67 10.92
C TYR A 163 -6.99 5.09 11.44
N LEU A 164 -7.17 5.11 12.76
CA LEU A 164 -8.46 5.34 13.41
C LEU A 164 -8.49 6.66 14.16
N ALA A 165 -9.60 7.40 14.08
CA ALA A 165 -9.88 8.49 15.00
C ALA A 165 -10.50 7.94 16.29
N LEU A 166 -9.75 8.05 17.39
CA LEU A 166 -10.16 7.62 18.72
C LEU A 166 -10.29 8.83 19.65
N ARG A 167 -11.13 8.72 20.68
CA ARG A 167 -11.09 9.68 21.79
C ARG A 167 -9.76 9.53 22.55
N PRO A 168 -9.24 10.58 23.21
CA PRO A 168 -7.97 10.52 23.94
C PRO A 168 -7.89 9.33 24.92
N ASP A 169 -8.93 9.09 25.71
CA ASP A 169 -8.97 7.97 26.67
C ASP A 169 -8.96 6.60 25.96
N GLN A 170 -9.60 6.50 24.80
CA GLN A 170 -9.61 5.27 23.99
C GLN A 170 -8.24 5.02 23.37
N ALA A 171 -7.58 6.07 22.88
CA ALA A 171 -6.22 6.00 22.35
C ALA A 171 -5.24 5.55 23.43
N GLN A 172 -5.29 6.16 24.62
CA GLN A 172 -4.46 5.76 25.77
C GLN A 172 -4.65 4.30 26.14
N ARG A 173 -5.89 3.81 26.17
CA ARG A 173 -6.16 2.38 26.41
C ARG A 173 -5.62 1.49 25.29
N ALA A 174 -5.77 1.89 24.03
CA ALA A 174 -5.30 1.09 22.89
C ALA A 174 -3.76 0.96 22.86
N VAL A 175 -3.04 2.05 23.15
CA VAL A 175 -1.56 2.04 23.16
C VAL A 175 -0.96 1.47 24.44
N GLY A 176 -1.71 1.51 25.55
CA GLY A 176 -1.28 0.97 26.84
C GLY A 176 -1.47 -0.54 26.99
N LEU A 177 -1.87 -1.24 25.94
CA LEU A 177 -2.04 -2.70 25.97
C LEU A 177 -0.68 -3.41 26.01
N PRO A 178 -0.61 -4.60 26.65
CA PRO A 178 0.59 -5.41 26.65
C PRO A 178 1.07 -5.75 25.24
N GLU A 179 2.38 -5.87 25.07
CA GLU A 179 2.98 -6.37 23.83
C GLU A 179 2.38 -7.74 23.45
N GLY A 180 2.12 -7.93 22.16
CA GLY A 180 1.48 -9.15 21.65
C GLY A 180 -0.05 -9.19 21.78
N SER A 181 -0.68 -8.13 22.29
CA SER A 181 -2.14 -7.96 22.21
C SER A 181 -2.60 -7.94 20.75
N ARG A 182 -3.74 -8.57 20.48
CA ARG A 182 -4.27 -8.78 19.14
C ARG A 182 -5.51 -7.93 18.94
N PHE A 183 -5.51 -7.07 17.93
CA PHE A 183 -6.66 -6.22 17.64
C PHE A 183 -7.57 -6.86 16.58
N ALA A 184 -8.88 -6.72 16.79
CA ALA A 184 -9.92 -7.10 15.86
C ALA A 184 -10.91 -5.94 15.70
N ILE A 185 -11.66 -5.96 14.60
CA ILE A 185 -12.67 -4.94 14.32
C ILE A 185 -14.00 -5.58 13.96
N VAL A 186 -15.08 -4.89 14.33
CA VAL A 186 -16.44 -5.19 13.86
C VAL A 186 -16.91 -4.00 13.03
N VAL A 187 -17.33 -4.25 11.80
CA VAL A 187 -17.88 -3.22 10.91
C VAL A 187 -19.38 -3.16 11.12
N ARG A 188 -19.90 -1.97 11.43
CA ARG A 188 -21.35 -1.72 11.51
C ARG A 188 -21.85 -1.24 10.15
N GLY A 189 -22.88 -1.91 9.61
CA GLY A 189 -23.55 -1.55 8.35
C GLY A 189 -24.70 -0.58 8.56
#